data_AF-A0A956Z9Z1-F1
#
_entry.id   AF-A0A956Z9Z1-F1
#
_cell.length_a   1.000
_cell.length_b   1.000
_cell.length_c   1.000
_cell.angle_alpha   90.00
_cell.angle_beta   90.00
_cell.angle_gamma   90.00
#
_symmetry.space_group_name_H-M   'P 1'
#
loop_
_entity.id
_entity.type
_entity.pdbx_description
1 polymer ?
#
loop_
_entity_poly.entity_id
_entity_poly.type
_entity_poly.pdbx_seq_one_letter_code
_entity_poly.pdbx_strand_id
1 'polypeptide(L)'
;MTRQFPQSFGWTFTLTAVLVFIAALALVSCSGDKGAESTAKRDTININLGNEPPTLDWSLATDGSSYMVLNNIMEGLTQFDAEFHP
;
A
#
# COMPACT_ATOMS: atom_id res chain seq x y z
N MET A 1 -26.94 37.76 45.60
CA MET A 1 -27.31 36.34 45.75
C MET A 1 -26.37 35.51 44.89
N THR A 2 -25.12 35.33 45.34
CA THR A 2 -24.08 34.57 44.63
C THR A 2 -23.99 33.18 45.26
N ARG A 3 -24.52 32.15 44.58
CA ARG A 3 -24.48 30.78 45.08
C ARG A 3 -23.04 30.25 45.03
N GLN A 4 -22.47 30.00 46.20
CA GLN A 4 -21.23 29.24 46.37
C GLN A 4 -21.48 27.81 45.88
N PHE A 5 -20.84 27.43 44.78
CA PHE A 5 -20.74 26.03 44.35
C PHE A 5 -19.56 25.35 45.08
N PRO A 6 -19.70 24.11 45.56
CA PRO A 6 -18.72 23.45 46.41
C PRO A 6 -17.41 23.16 45.65
N GLN A 7 -16.27 23.47 46.29
CA GLN A 7 -14.89 23.33 45.75
C GLN A 7 -14.51 21.89 45.38
N SER A 8 -15.25 20.87 45.84
CA SER A 8 -15.06 19.46 45.48
C SER A 8 -15.55 19.11 44.07
N PHE A 9 -16.38 19.98 43.47
CA PHE A 9 -16.94 19.78 42.13
C PHE A 9 -15.92 20.08 41.01
N GLY A 10 -14.94 20.94 41.29
CA GLY A 10 -13.90 21.30 40.32
C GLY A 10 -12.92 20.14 40.06
N TRP A 11 -12.43 19.50 41.12
CA TRP A 11 -11.46 18.41 40.97
C TRP A 11 -12.09 17.17 40.32
N THR A 12 -13.32 16.80 40.69
CA THR A 12 -14.02 15.69 40.03
C THR A 12 -14.28 15.98 38.55
N PHE A 13 -14.61 17.22 38.18
CA PHE A 13 -14.81 17.62 36.79
C PHE A 13 -13.50 17.63 35.97
N THR A 14 -12.38 18.02 36.58
CA THR A 14 -11.07 17.94 35.92
C THR A 14 -10.58 16.50 35.74
N LEU A 15 -10.82 15.62 36.72
CA LEU A 15 -10.44 14.21 36.63
C LEU A 15 -11.25 13.46 35.57
N THR A 16 -12.56 13.73 35.46
CA THR A 16 -13.39 13.12 34.42
C THR A 16 -13.02 13.63 33.03
N ALA A 17 -12.73 14.92 32.88
CA ALA A 17 -12.29 15.50 31.61
C ALA A 17 -10.96 14.89 31.12
N VAL A 18 -9.98 14.70 32.02
CA VAL A 18 -8.69 14.08 31.67
C VAL A 18 -8.86 12.60 31.29
N LEU A 19 -9.72 11.86 32.01
CA LEU A 19 -9.99 10.46 31.70
C LEU A 19 -10.66 10.28 30.33
N VAL A 20 -11.61 11.16 29.98
CA VAL A 20 -12.25 11.18 28.66
C VAL A 20 -11.25 11.54 27.56
N PHE A 21 -10.34 12.47 27.82
CA PHE A 21 -9.31 12.86 26.85
C PHE A 21 -8.33 11.71 26.57
N ILE A 22 -7.88 11.00 27.60
CA ILE A 22 -7.02 9.81 27.44
C ILE A 22 -7.75 8.69 26.69
N ALA A 23 -9.04 8.48 26.96
CA ALA A 23 -9.86 7.52 26.21
C ALA A 23 -10.01 7.90 24.73
N ALA A 24 -10.14 9.20 24.42
CA ALA A 24 -10.17 9.69 23.03
C ALA A 24 -8.83 9.46 22.31
N LEU A 25 -7.69 9.67 22.99
CA LEU A 25 -6.36 9.33 22.44
C LEU A 25 -6.18 7.81 22.25
N ALA A 26 -6.69 6.99 23.15
CA ALA A 26 -6.64 5.53 23.00
C ALA A 26 -7.46 5.03 21.80
N LEU A 27 -8.60 5.67 21.50
CA LEU A 27 -9.41 5.35 20.33
C LEU A 27 -8.74 5.79 19.02
N VAL A 28 -8.03 6.93 18.99
CA VAL A 28 -7.31 7.40 17.78
C VAL A 28 -6.12 6.49 17.44
N SER A 29 -5.52 5.84 18.45
CA SER A 29 -4.44 4.87 18.26
C SER A 29 -4.93 3.48 17.80
N CYS A 30 -6.24 3.25 17.76
CA CYS A 30 -6.85 2.01 17.29
C CYS A 30 -7.41 2.13 15.86
N SER A 31 -6.92 3.10 15.07
CA SER A 31 -6.87 2.93 13.63
C SER A 31 -5.60 2.15 13.31
N GLY A 32 -5.65 0.85 13.63
CA GLY A 32 -4.66 -0.08 13.11
C GLY A 32 -4.84 -0.13 11.61
N ASP A 33 -3.97 0.56 10.87
CA ASP A 33 -3.46 0.00 9.63
C ASP A 33 -3.02 -1.41 10.00
N LYS A 34 -3.90 -2.38 9.72
CA LYS A 34 -3.54 -3.78 9.75
C LYS A 34 -2.29 -3.84 8.93
N GLY A 35 -1.20 -4.20 9.61
CA GLY A 35 0.13 -4.16 9.06
C GLY A 35 0.06 -4.61 7.62
N ALA A 36 0.52 -3.74 6.72
CA ALA A 36 0.94 -4.12 5.39
C ALA A 36 2.17 -5.02 5.51
N GLU A 37 2.00 -6.15 6.21
CA GLU A 37 2.83 -7.34 6.14
C GLU A 37 2.52 -8.03 4.82
N SER A 38 2.90 -7.35 3.74
CA SER A 38 3.37 -7.96 2.51
C SER A 38 4.37 -7.06 1.78
N THR A 39 5.00 -6.09 2.47
CA THR A 39 6.31 -5.58 2.04
C THR A 39 7.42 -6.57 2.45
N ALA A 40 7.16 -7.87 2.36
CA ALA A 40 8.22 -8.77 1.95
C ALA A 40 8.44 -8.42 0.47
N LYS A 41 9.35 -7.47 0.23
CA LYS A 41 9.88 -7.05 -1.08
C LYS A 41 10.46 -8.28 -1.78
N ARG A 42 9.59 -9.18 -2.24
CA ARG A 42 9.93 -10.24 -3.17
C ARG A 42 9.90 -9.57 -4.53
N ASP A 43 11.05 -9.02 -4.89
CA ASP A 43 11.32 -8.36 -6.18
C ASP A 43 11.50 -9.41 -7.29
N THR A 44 10.73 -10.49 -7.21
CA THR A 44 10.87 -11.67 -8.06
C THR A 44 9.47 -12.18 -8.35
N ILE A 45 9.12 -12.12 -9.62
CA ILE A 45 7.88 -12.68 -10.16
C ILE A 45 8.21 -14.02 -10.82
N ASN A 46 7.39 -15.04 -10.57
CA ASN A 46 7.48 -16.32 -11.27
C ASN A 46 6.26 -16.46 -12.19
N ILE A 47 6.49 -16.38 -13.50
CA ILE A 47 5.45 -16.39 -14.52
C ILE A 47 5.56 -17.65 -15.38
N ASN A 48 4.41 -18.22 -15.78
CA ASN A 48 4.38 -19.33 -16.73
C ASN A 48 4.25 -18.78 -18.16
N LEU A 49 5.24 -19.06 -19.00
CA LEU A 49 5.26 -18.66 -20.42
C LEU A 49 4.41 -19.55 -21.34
N GLY A 50 3.92 -20.69 -20.85
CA GLY A 50 3.10 -21.65 -21.61
C GLY A 50 3.90 -22.57 -22.52
N ASN A 51 4.86 -22.04 -23.28
CA ASN A 51 5.69 -22.78 -24.23
C ASN A 51 7.14 -22.28 -24.19
N GLU A 52 8.09 -23.14 -24.57
CA GLU A 52 9.49 -22.74 -24.77
C GLU A 52 9.56 -21.74 -25.94
N PRO A 53 10.12 -20.53 -25.76
CA PRO A 53 10.30 -19.61 -26.86
C PRO A 53 11.27 -20.22 -27.89
N PRO A 54 10.90 -20.32 -29.18
CA PRO A 54 11.72 -20.97 -30.20
C PRO A 54 13.00 -20.19 -30.54
N THR A 55 13.03 -18.87 -30.32
CA THR A 55 14.22 -18.04 -30.53
C THR A 55 14.21 -16.78 -29.65
N LEU A 56 15.39 -16.36 -29.19
CA LEU A 56 15.61 -15.08 -28.51
C LEU A 56 16.29 -14.05 -29.42
N ASP A 57 16.38 -14.33 -30.72
CA ASP A 57 16.83 -13.37 -31.71
C ASP A 57 15.65 -12.49 -32.14
N TRP A 58 15.72 -11.20 -31.80
CA TRP A 58 14.69 -10.20 -32.13
C TRP A 58 14.46 -10.03 -33.64
N SER A 59 15.42 -10.42 -34.48
CA SER A 59 15.27 -10.39 -35.94
C SER A 59 14.50 -11.60 -36.50
N LEU A 60 14.37 -12.66 -35.71
CA LEU A 60 13.77 -13.94 -36.12
C LEU A 60 12.56 -14.37 -35.26
N ALA A 61 12.29 -13.67 -34.15
CA ALA A 61 11.18 -13.97 -33.26
C ALA A 61 9.83 -13.56 -33.87
N THR A 62 8.95 -14.52 -34.13
CA THR A 62 7.60 -14.29 -34.71
C THR A 62 6.46 -14.81 -33.83
N ASP A 63 6.76 -15.35 -32.64
CA ASP A 63 5.76 -15.91 -31.73
C ASP A 63 5.57 -15.03 -30.47
N GLY A 64 4.38 -15.14 -29.85
CA GLY A 64 4.02 -14.32 -28.69
C GLY A 64 4.85 -14.62 -27.43
N SER A 65 5.29 -15.87 -27.22
CA SER A 65 6.11 -16.26 -26.07
C SER A 65 7.51 -15.64 -26.11
N SER A 66 8.15 -15.62 -27.28
CA SER A 66 9.43 -14.95 -27.50
C SER A 66 9.30 -13.44 -27.33
N TYR A 67 8.22 -12.82 -27.84
CA TYR A 67 8.01 -11.37 -27.72
C TYR A 67 7.81 -10.93 -26.26
N MET A 68 7.15 -11.74 -25.43
CA MET A 68 7.04 -11.46 -23.99
C MET A 68 8.40 -11.42 -23.30
N VAL A 69 9.31 -12.33 -23.63
CA VAL A 69 10.67 -12.30 -23.08
C VAL A 69 11.44 -11.10 -23.63
N LEU A 70 11.40 -10.89 -24.95
CA LEU A 70 12.11 -9.81 -25.62
C LEU A 70 11.74 -8.44 -25.06
N ASN A 71 10.46 -8.14 -24.81
CA ASN A 71 10.04 -6.87 -24.20
C ASN A 71 10.57 -6.64 -22.77
N ASN A 72 10.96 -7.70 -22.06
CA ASN A 72 11.57 -7.57 -20.74
C ASN A 72 13.10 -7.37 -20.79
N ILE A 73 13.75 -7.76 -21.89
CA ILE A 73 15.21 -7.66 -22.04
C ILE A 73 15.66 -6.58 -23.04
N MET A 74 14.77 -6.13 -23.92
CA MET A 74 15.02 -5.16 -24.98
C MET A 74 13.91 -4.12 -24.99
N GLU A 75 14.26 -2.89 -25.36
CA GLU A 75 13.34 -1.76 -25.48
C GLU A 75 13.50 -1.09 -26.85
N GLY A 76 12.39 -0.66 -27.46
CA GLY A 76 12.35 0.03 -28.75
C GLY A 76 12.35 1.56 -28.61
N LEU A 77 12.12 2.27 -29.72
CA LEU A 77 11.97 3.74 -29.71
C LEU A 77 10.64 4.23 -29.11
N THR A 78 9.63 3.35 -29.08
CA THR A 78 8.29 3.61 -28.56
C THR A 78 7.87 2.39 -27.75
N GLN A 79 7.13 2.58 -26.67
CA GLN A 79 6.64 1.52 -25.81
C GLN A 79 5.22 1.84 -25.39
N PHE A 80 4.34 0.84 -25.42
CA PHE A 80 2.99 1.03 -24.93
C PHE A 80 2.96 1.11 -23.40
N ASP A 81 2.26 2.11 -22.87
CA ASP A 81 1.94 2.19 -21.44
C ASP A 81 0.86 1.17 -21.04
N ALA A 82 0.55 1.09 -19.75
CA ALA A 82 -0.47 0.18 -19.22
C ALA A 82 -1.91 0.54 -19.68
N GLU A 83 -2.09 1.76 -20.17
CA GLU A 83 -3.32 2.31 -20.72
C GLU A 83 -3.37 2.22 -22.26
N PHE A 84 -2.40 1.54 -22.87
CA PHE A 84 -2.23 1.31 -24.31
C PHE A 84 -1.97 2.58 -25.16
N HIS A 85 -1.38 3.63 -24.58
CA HIS A 85 -0.82 4.74 -25.36
C HIS A 85 0.59 4.40 -25.86
N PRO A 86 0.95 4.78 -27.09
CA PRO A 86 2.26 4.51 -27.69
C PRO A 86 3.38 5.44 -27.21
#